data_AF-M0HTJ3-F1
#
_entry.id   AF-M0HTJ3-F1
#
_cell.length_a   1.000
_cell.length_b   1.000
_cell.length_c   1.000
_cell.angle_alpha   90.00
_cell.angle_beta   90.00
_cell.angle_gamma   90.00
#
_symmetry.space_group_name_H-M   'P 1'
#
loop_
_entity.id
_entity.type
_entity.pdbx_description
1 polymer ?
#
loop_
_entity_poly.entity_id
_entity_poly.type
_entity_poly.pdbx_seq_one_letter_code
_entity_poly.pdbx_strand_id
1 'polypeptide(L)'
;MFPGATADREVADYVLLGAPLDISTSFEPGTRFGPNRIRRFAGSFDDYDRRTDQFFTDLRVHDAGDVRAWDDAPEYLSLIHISERAG
;
A
#
# COMPACT_ATOMS: atom_id res chain seq x y z
N MET A 1 -8.07 3.55 4.11
CA MET A 1 -7.96 2.09 3.92
C MET A 1 -8.55 1.77 2.56
N PHE A 2 -7.93 0.85 1.85
CA PHE A 2 -8.44 0.37 0.57
C PHE A 2 -9.72 -0.47 0.79
N PRO A 3 -10.83 -0.27 0.06
CA PRO A 3 -12.04 -1.06 0.25
C PRO A 3 -11.77 -2.55 0.11
N GLY A 4 -12.30 -3.34 1.03
CA GLY A 4 -12.14 -4.79 1.10
C GLY A 4 -10.76 -5.31 1.54
N ALA A 5 -9.77 -4.44 1.74
CA ALA A 5 -8.45 -4.81 2.24
C ALA A 5 -8.41 -4.93 3.78
N THR A 6 -9.33 -5.71 4.35
CA THR A 6 -9.61 -5.74 5.79
C THR A 6 -9.15 -7.02 6.48
N ALA A 7 -8.41 -7.89 5.80
CA ALA A 7 -7.92 -9.12 6.43
C ALA A 7 -6.94 -8.81 7.57
N ASP A 8 -6.99 -9.62 8.62
CA ASP A 8 -5.95 -9.61 9.65
C ASP A 8 -4.62 -10.04 9.04
N ARG A 9 -3.52 -9.46 9.51
CA ARG A 9 -2.18 -9.67 8.91
C ARG A 9 -1.76 -11.14 8.96
N GLU A 10 -2.15 -11.86 9.99
CA GLU A 10 -1.76 -13.24 10.28
C GLU A 10 -2.38 -14.26 9.32
N VAL A 11 -3.47 -13.88 8.64
CA VAL A 11 -4.21 -14.76 7.72
C VAL A 11 -4.25 -14.19 6.29
N ALA A 12 -3.53 -13.10 6.04
CA ALA A 12 -3.52 -12.43 4.76
C ALA A 12 -2.68 -13.20 3.74
N ASP A 13 -3.24 -13.40 2.54
CA ASP A 13 -2.51 -13.93 1.39
C ASP A 13 -1.68 -12.82 0.71
N TYR A 14 -2.08 -11.55 0.90
CA TYR A 14 -1.43 -10.37 0.34
C TYR A 14 -1.38 -9.22 1.34
N VAL A 15 -0.28 -8.45 1.31
CA VAL A 15 -0.12 -7.22 2.11
C VAL A 15 0.03 -6.03 1.17
N LEU A 16 -0.86 -5.03 1.32
CA LEU A 16 -0.77 -3.75 0.63
C LEU A 16 -0.02 -2.75 1.49
N LEU A 17 1.11 -2.25 0.98
CA LEU A 17 1.99 -1.29 1.65
C LEU A 17 2.19 -0.07 0.75
N GLY A 18 2.10 1.12 1.33
CA GLY A 18 2.49 2.37 0.66
C GLY A 18 3.91 2.78 1.03
N ALA A 19 4.70 3.14 0.03
CA ALA A 19 6.07 3.60 0.22
C ALA A 19 6.24 5.06 -0.27
N PRO A 20 5.91 6.07 0.55
CA PRO A 20 5.89 7.48 0.14
C PRO A 20 7.29 8.13 0.06
N LEU A 21 8.19 7.61 -0.78
CA LEU A 21 9.53 8.16 -1.01
C LEU A 21 9.59 8.96 -2.32
N ASP A 22 10.17 10.16 -2.25
CA ASP A 22 10.27 11.09 -3.39
C ASP A 22 11.57 11.91 -3.37
N ILE A 23 12.55 11.50 -2.56
CA ILE A 23 13.76 12.30 -2.27
C ILE A 23 14.71 12.42 -3.47
N SER A 24 14.69 11.45 -4.39
CA SER A 24 15.51 11.47 -5.60
C SER A 24 14.84 12.17 -6.79
N THR A 25 13.63 12.74 -6.61
CA THR A 25 12.88 13.39 -7.68
C THR A 25 13.26 14.87 -7.81
N SER A 26 13.84 15.25 -8.95
CA SER A 26 14.34 16.62 -9.16
C SER A 26 13.40 17.55 -9.95
N PHE A 27 12.56 17.02 -10.84
CA PHE A 27 11.76 17.84 -11.77
C PHE A 27 10.31 18.04 -11.31
N GLU A 28 9.63 16.95 -10.95
CA GLU A 28 8.21 16.97 -10.53
C GLU A 28 8.01 16.23 -9.20
N PRO A 29 8.33 16.86 -8.06
CA PRO A 29 8.12 16.24 -6.75
C PRO A 29 6.62 16.09 -6.45
N GLY A 30 6.28 15.06 -5.68
CA GLY A 30 4.92 14.81 -5.21
C GLY A 30 4.56 13.33 -5.11
N THR A 31 5.41 12.41 -5.59
CA THR A 31 5.11 10.97 -5.56
C THR A 31 4.91 10.42 -4.14
N ARG A 32 5.52 11.07 -3.13
CA ARG A 32 5.28 10.79 -1.69
C ARG A 32 3.82 10.91 -1.27
N PHE A 33 3.00 11.68 -1.99
CA PHE A 33 1.56 11.81 -1.70
C PHE A 33 0.71 10.74 -2.39
N GLY A 34 1.31 9.97 -3.31
CA GLY A 34 0.64 8.95 -4.11
C GLY A 34 -0.11 7.90 -3.28
N PRO A 35 0.54 7.21 -2.32
CA PRO A 35 -0.11 6.14 -1.55
C PRO A 35 -1.37 6.60 -0.80
N ASN A 36 -1.32 7.76 -0.14
CA ASN A 36 -2.48 8.33 0.54
C ASN A 36 -3.59 8.71 -0.47
N ARG A 37 -3.20 9.30 -1.61
CA ARG A 37 -4.15 9.75 -2.63
C ARG A 37 -4.85 8.58 -3.32
N ILE A 38 -4.13 7.49 -3.59
CA ILE A 38 -4.69 6.23 -4.07
C ILE A 38 -5.74 5.73 -3.08
N ARG A 39 -5.40 5.59 -1.80
CA ARG A 39 -6.37 5.12 -0.78
C ARG A 39 -7.58 6.04 -0.63
N ARG A 40 -7.38 7.36 -0.71
CA ARG A 40 -8.46 8.34 -0.63
C ARG A 40 -9.49 8.15 -1.76
N PHE A 41 -9.03 7.97 -2.99
CA PHE A 41 -9.93 7.78 -4.13
C PHE A 41 -10.39 6.33 -4.27
N ALA A 42 -9.64 5.36 -3.76
CA ALA A 42 -10.08 3.97 -3.67
C ALA A 42 -11.40 3.86 -2.90
N GLY A 43 -11.60 4.68 -1.85
CA GLY A 43 -12.80 4.64 -1.00
C GLY A 43 -14.15 4.84 -1.71
N SER A 44 -14.18 5.31 -2.96
CA SER A 44 -15.42 5.40 -3.76
C SER A 44 -15.68 4.17 -4.64
N PHE A 45 -14.74 3.23 -4.73
CA PHE A 45 -14.92 2.02 -5.50
C PHE A 45 -15.64 0.95 -4.67
N ASP A 46 -16.39 0.11 -5.37
CA ASP A 46 -16.96 -1.12 -4.84
C ASP A 46 -15.85 -2.17 -4.65
N ASP A 47 -16.00 -3.07 -3.68
CA ASP A 47 -15.08 -4.20 -3.52
C ASP A 47 -15.39 -5.33 -4.51
N TYR A 48 -16.55 -5.32 -5.18
CA TYR A 48 -16.87 -6.25 -6.26
C TYR A 48 -16.25 -5.87 -7.61
N ASP A 49 -15.53 -6.81 -8.24
CA ASP A 49 -15.06 -6.72 -9.63
C ASP A 49 -15.88 -7.61 -10.56
N ARG A 50 -16.73 -6.98 -11.38
CA ARG A 50 -17.57 -7.66 -12.38
C ARG A 50 -16.78 -8.48 -13.41
N ARG A 51 -15.53 -8.11 -13.73
CA ARG A 51 -14.76 -8.79 -14.78
C ARG A 51 -14.32 -10.18 -14.33
N THR A 52 -14.00 -10.33 -13.05
CA THR A 52 -13.56 -11.60 -12.47
C THR A 52 -14.63 -12.28 -11.61
N ASP A 53 -15.76 -11.60 -11.36
CA ASP A 53 -16.84 -12.07 -10.49
C ASP A 53 -16.35 -12.38 -9.06
N GLN A 54 -15.52 -11.49 -8.53
CA GLN A 54 -14.89 -11.64 -7.21
C GLN A 54 -15.10 -10.39 -6.36
N PHE A 55 -15.11 -10.58 -5.05
CA PHE A 55 -15.03 -9.50 -4.08
C PHE A 55 -13.60 -9.38 -3.56
N PHE A 56 -13.10 -8.15 -3.44
CA PHE A 56 -11.75 -7.89 -2.94
C PHE A 56 -11.59 -8.34 -1.47
N THR A 57 -12.69 -8.29 -0.70
CA THR A 57 -12.78 -8.85 0.67
C THR A 57 -12.48 -10.35 0.74
N ASP A 58 -12.76 -11.11 -0.30
CA ASP A 58 -12.53 -12.55 -0.35
C ASP A 58 -11.07 -12.92 -0.65
N LEU A 59 -10.25 -11.95 -1.08
CA LEU A 59 -8.86 -12.19 -1.51
C LEU A 59 -7.84 -12.13 -0.36
N ARG A 60 -8.30 -12.03 0.90
CA ARG A 60 -7.46 -11.96 2.11
C ARG A 60 -6.33 -10.93 2.01
N VAL A 61 -6.67 -9.71 1.63
CA VAL A 61 -5.73 -8.59 1.53
C VAL A 61 -5.69 -7.81 2.83
N HIS A 62 -4.50 -7.57 3.37
CA HIS A 62 -4.27 -6.69 4.53
C HIS A 62 -3.68 -5.34 4.07
N ASP A 63 -4.38 -4.23 4.30
CA ASP A 63 -3.82 -2.88 4.10
C ASP A 63 -3.00 -2.44 5.32
N ALA A 64 -1.67 -2.57 5.22
CA ALA A 64 -0.73 -2.19 6.27
C ALA A 64 -0.48 -0.67 6.35
N GLY A 65 -1.13 0.13 5.50
CA GLY A 65 -0.94 1.57 5.45
C GLY A 65 0.38 1.99 4.79
N ASP A 66 0.90 3.15 5.21
CA ASP A 66 2.10 3.75 4.65
C ASP A 66 3.30 3.54 5.58
N VAL A 67 4.44 3.16 5.01
CA VAL A 67 5.72 3.24 5.69
C VAL A 67 6.03 4.71 5.96
N ARG A 68 6.47 5.02 7.19
CA ARG A 68 6.95 6.35 7.51
C ARG A 68 8.13 6.69 6.59
N ALA A 69 8.03 7.72 5.78
CA ALA A 69 9.18 8.22 5.02
C ALA A 69 10.04 9.17 5.86
N TRP A 70 11.35 9.15 5.59
CA TRP A 70 12.34 10.11 6.09
C TRP A 70 13.47 10.26 5.08
N ASP A 71 14.40 11.17 5.36
CA ASP A 71 15.33 11.68 4.34
C ASP A 71 16.56 10.78 4.09
N ASP A 72 16.65 9.62 4.74
CA ASP A 72 17.70 8.63 4.49
C ASP A 72 17.17 7.53 3.55
N ALA A 73 17.42 7.69 2.25
CA ALA A 73 16.96 6.74 1.23
C ALA A 73 17.56 5.33 1.41
N PRO A 74 18.87 5.14 1.64
CA PRO A 74 19.43 3.83 1.95
C PRO A 74 18.76 3.12 3.14
N GLU A 75 18.56 3.84 4.24
CA GLU A 75 17.91 3.28 5.44
C GLU A 75 16.45 2.93 5.16
N TYR A 76 15.72 3.81 4.48
CA TYR A 76 14.34 3.58 4.09
C TYR A 76 14.18 2.35 3.19
N LEU A 77 15.07 2.17 2.21
CA LEU A 77 15.08 0.97 1.35
C LEU A 77 15.42 -0.29 2.15
N SER A 78 16.32 -0.20 3.13
CA SER A 78 16.62 -1.34 4.01
C SER A 78 15.42 -1.76 4.85
N LEU A 79 14.63 -0.80 5.34
CA LEU A 79 13.40 -1.07 6.09
C LEU A 79 12.35 -1.76 5.21
N ILE A 80 12.17 -1.32 3.96
CA ILE A 80 11.28 -2.00 3.01
C ILE A 80 11.74 -3.44 2.79
N HIS A 81 13.03 -3.66 2.55
CA HIS A 81 13.57 -5.00 2.33
C HIS A 81 13.36 -5.95 3.53
N ILE A 82 13.48 -5.43 4.76
CA ILE A 82 13.20 -6.20 5.98
C ILE A 82 11.70 -6.51 6.10
N SER A 83 10.85 -5.54 5.76
CA SER A 83 9.39 -5.73 5.81
C SER A 83 8.87 -6.79 4.84
N GLU A 84 9.55 -7.01 3.71
CA GLU A 84 9.24 -8.09 2.76
C GLU A 84 9.59 -9.48 3.30
N ARG A 85 10.59 -9.60 4.18
CA ARG A 85 11.04 -10.89 4.73
C ARG A 85 10.38 -11.29 6.04
N ALA A 86 9.80 -10.32 6.75
CA ALA A 86 9.07 -10.53 7.99
C ALA A 86 7.56 -10.74 7.77
N GLY A 87 7.10 -10.73 6.51
CA GLY A 87 5.74 -11.02 6.12
C GLY A 87 5.52 -12.47 5.75
#